data_AF-A0A7J9GNE0-F1
#
_entry.id   AF-A0A7J9GNE0-F1
#
_cell.length_a   1.000
_cell.length_b   1.000
_cell.length_c   1.000
_cell.angle_alpha   90.00
_cell.angle_beta   90.00
_cell.angle_gamma   90.00
#
_symmetry.space_group_name_H-M   'P 1'
#
loop_
_entity.id
_entity.type
_entity.pdbx_description
1 polymer ?
#
loop_
_entity_poly.entity_id
_entity_poly.type
_entity_poly.pdbx_seq_one_letter_code
_entity_poly.pdbx_strand_id
1 'polypeptide(L)'
;MGDGKRFAVLLCAEDSDYVKKRYGGYYGVFVEMLAEEGEAWEVFKVANGEFPDDDEIANFDGFVITGSCNDAHGNDVWICKLIALLKKLDSLNKKVLGICFGHQ
;
A
#
# COMPACT_ATOMS: atom_id res chain seq x y z
N MET A 1 26.88 4.02 5.93
CA MET A 1 25.64 3.52 6.55
C MET A 1 24.54 4.06 5.67
N GLY A 2 24.16 3.31 4.63
CA GLY A 2 23.08 3.77 3.75
C GLY A 2 21.79 3.69 4.53
N ASP A 3 21.05 4.80 4.65
CA ASP A 3 19.66 4.78 5.09
C ASP A 3 18.93 3.67 4.34
N GLY A 4 18.43 2.69 5.08
CA GLY A 4 17.66 1.59 4.49
C GLY A 4 16.41 2.14 3.83
N LYS A 5 16.11 1.70 2.61
CA LYS A 5 14.92 2.18 1.88
C LYS A 5 13.65 1.80 2.63
N ARG A 6 12.67 2.70 2.65
CA ARG A 6 11.37 2.47 3.31
C ARG A 6 10.27 2.38 2.29
N PHE A 7 9.42 1.36 2.40
CA PHE A 7 8.29 1.16 1.51
C PHE A 7 7.00 0.99 2.29
N ALA A 8 5.90 1.44 1.69
CA ALA A 8 4.57 1.30 2.26
C ALA A 8 3.68 0.44 1.37
N VAL A 9 2.89 -0.44 1.97
CA VAL A 9 1.86 -1.24 1.31
C VAL A 9 0.49 -0.70 1.69
N LEU A 10 -0.23 -0.18 0.71
CA LEU A 10 -1.60 0.30 0.82
C LEU A 10 -2.57 -0.86 0.56
N LEU A 11 -3.02 -1.48 1.64
CA LEU A 11 -3.87 -2.66 1.61
C LEU A 11 -5.33 -2.26 1.30
N CYS A 12 -5.77 -2.62 0.10
CA CYS A 12 -7.09 -2.30 -0.44
C CYS A 12 -8.10 -3.45 -0.30
N ALA A 13 -7.71 -4.57 0.30
CA ALA A 13 -8.59 -5.72 0.55
C ALA A 13 -8.55 -6.09 2.03
N GLU A 14 -9.67 -6.57 2.56
CA GLU A 14 -9.63 -7.28 3.83
C GLU A 14 -8.90 -8.61 3.66
N ASP A 15 -8.04 -8.92 4.61
CA ASP A 15 -7.43 -10.23 4.72
C ASP A 15 -8.53 -11.30 4.89
N SER A 16 -8.76 -12.11 3.84
CA SER A 16 -9.57 -13.32 3.98
C SER A 16 -8.93 -14.25 5.02
N ASP A 17 -9.75 -14.98 5.80
CA ASP A 17 -9.26 -15.96 6.78
C ASP A 17 -8.29 -16.98 6.16
N TYR A 18 -8.45 -17.29 4.87
CA TYR A 18 -7.52 -18.13 4.12
C TYR A 18 -6.12 -17.50 4.01
N VAL A 19 -6.04 -16.22 3.65
CA VAL A 19 -4.78 -15.49 3.45
C VAL A 19 -4.10 -15.24 4.81
N LYS A 20 -4.87 -14.92 5.85
CA LYS A 20 -4.35 -14.83 7.23
C LYS A 20 -3.69 -16.13 7.66
N LYS A 21 -4.39 -17.25 7.46
CA LYS A 21 -3.93 -18.56 7.94
C LYS A 21 -2.76 -19.13 7.14
N ARG A 22 -2.69 -18.83 5.84
CA ARG A 22 -1.67 -19.41 4.94
C ARG A 22 -0.42 -18.56 4.79
N TYR A 23 -0.54 -17.24 4.87
CA TYR A 23 0.55 -16.29 4.58
C TYR A 23 0.75 -15.24 5.68
N GLY A 24 0.04 -15.32 6.80
CA GLY A 24 0.07 -14.29 7.84
C GLY A 24 -0.65 -12.99 7.45
N GLY A 25 -1.46 -13.02 6.38
CA GLY A 25 -2.11 -11.85 5.78
C GLY A 25 -1.40 -11.38 4.50
N TYR A 26 -2.01 -10.42 3.79
CA TYR A 26 -1.43 -9.82 2.58
C TYR A 26 -0.11 -9.10 2.84
N TYR A 27 0.10 -8.63 4.07
CA TYR A 27 1.41 -8.12 4.50
C TYR A 27 2.53 -9.13 4.25
N GLY A 28 2.33 -10.38 4.69
CA GLY A 28 3.33 -11.43 4.53
C GLY A 28 3.62 -11.72 3.07
N VAL A 29 2.59 -11.76 2.21
CA VAL A 29 2.76 -12.02 0.78
C VAL A 29 3.61 -10.94 0.09
N PHE A 30 3.31 -9.66 0.34
CA PHE A 30 4.01 -8.58 -0.37
C PHE A 30 5.41 -8.35 0.17
N VAL A 31 5.62 -8.43 1.48
CA VAL A 31 6.96 -8.33 2.06
C VAL A 31 7.82 -9.52 1.67
N GLU A 32 7.31 -10.75 1.71
CA GLU A 32 8.08 -11.93 1.29
C GLU A 32 8.43 -11.91 -0.20
N MET A 33 7.58 -11.30 -1.04
CA MET A 33 7.81 -11.21 -2.48
C MET A 33 8.74 -10.06 -2.90
N LEU A 34 8.69 -8.91 -2.19
CA LEU A 34 9.32 -7.67 -2.64
C LEU A 34 10.47 -7.19 -1.76
N ALA A 35 10.52 -7.56 -0.50
CA ALA A 35 11.50 -6.99 0.42
C ALA A 35 12.90 -7.55 0.17
N GLU A 36 13.88 -6.66 0.07
CA GLU A 36 15.29 -6.99 0.03
C GLU A 36 15.98 -6.73 1.39
N GLU A 37 17.17 -7.31 1.61
CA GLU A 37 17.92 -7.08 2.85
C GLU A 37 18.21 -5.58 3.07
N GLY A 38 17.83 -5.07 4.24
CA GLY A 38 18.05 -3.67 4.63
C GLY A 38 16.89 -2.72 4.29
N GLU A 39 15.79 -3.23 3.74
CA GLU A 39 14.57 -2.45 3.51
C GLU A 39 13.59 -2.55 4.69
N ALA A 40 12.88 -1.46 4.98
CA ALA A 40 11.81 -1.43 5.96
C ALA A 40 10.45 -1.30 5.25
N TRP A 41 9.48 -2.09 5.70
CA TRP A 41 8.17 -2.18 5.06
C TRP A 41 7.06 -1.93 6.10
N GLU A 42 6.09 -1.10 5.74
CA GLU A 42 4.96 -0.73 6.59
C GLU A 42 3.63 -0.93 5.85
N VAL A 43 2.55 -1.23 6.57
CA VAL A 43 1.23 -1.48 5.95
C VAL A 43 0.20 -0.50 6.46
N PHE A 44 -0.56 0.05 5.53
CA PHE A 44 -1.71 0.90 5.79
C PHE A 44 -2.97 0.21 5.26
N LYS A 45 -3.93 -0.08 6.14
CA LYS A 45 -5.21 -0.67 5.75
C LYS A 45 -6.13 0.42 5.22
N VAL A 46 -5.83 0.90 4.02
CA VAL A 46 -6.56 2.01 3.39
C VAL A 46 -8.04 1.69 3.18
N ALA A 47 -8.39 0.43 2.93
CA ALA A 47 -9.78 -0.03 2.87
C ALA A 47 -10.55 0.18 4.20
N ASN A 48 -9.84 0.16 5.33
CA ASN A 48 -10.38 0.41 6.67
C ASN A 48 -10.26 1.88 7.11
N GLY A 49 -9.77 2.76 6.23
CA GLY A 49 -9.57 4.17 6.55
C GLY A 49 -8.24 4.50 7.21
N GLU A 50 -7.31 3.54 7.32
CA GLU A 50 -5.96 3.75 7.83
C GLU A 50 -5.05 4.21 6.68
N PHE A 51 -4.66 5.47 6.68
CA PHE A 51 -3.80 6.09 5.66
C PHE A 51 -2.54 6.67 6.33
N PRO A 52 -1.40 6.74 5.62
CA PRO A 52 -0.21 7.41 6.13
C PRO A 52 -0.45 8.93 6.24
N ASP A 53 0.10 9.53 7.28
CA ASP A 53 0.13 10.98 7.44
C ASP A 53 1.13 11.63 6.46
N ASP A 54 1.00 12.94 6.29
CA ASP A 54 1.79 13.74 5.36
C ASP A 54 3.31 13.65 5.62
N ASP A 55 3.71 13.65 6.88
CA ASP A 55 5.10 13.49 7.31
C ASP A 55 5.62 12.07 7.08
N GLU A 56 4.75 11.05 7.22
CA GLU A 56 5.10 9.65 6.96
C GLU A 56 5.34 9.42 5.48
N ILE A 57 4.49 9.99 4.61
CA ILE A 57 4.63 9.90 3.15
C ILE A 57 6.01 10.38 2.68
N ALA A 58 6.53 11.44 3.30
CA ALA A 58 7.85 11.97 2.96
C ALA A 58 8.98 10.96 3.24
N ASN A 59 8.82 10.13 4.27
CA ASN A 59 9.82 9.16 4.74
C ASN A 59 9.85 7.85 3.93
N PHE A 60 8.86 7.60 3.06
CA PHE A 60 8.84 6.42 2.20
C PHE A 60 9.48 6.69 0.82
N ASP A 61 10.28 5.76 0.34
CA ASP A 61 10.87 5.75 -1.00
C ASP A 61 9.88 5.26 -2.07
N GLY A 62 8.89 4.45 -1.68
CA GLY A 62 7.90 3.93 -2.60
C GLY A 62 6.68 3.30 -1.93
N PHE A 63 5.64 3.08 -2.74
CA PHE A 63 4.34 2.61 -2.31
C PHE A 63 3.87 1.46 -3.21
N VAL A 64 3.23 0.46 -2.61
CA VAL A 64 2.58 -0.66 -3.30
C VAL A 64 1.10 -0.63 -3.00
N ILE A 65 0.25 -0.67 -4.02
CA ILE A 65 -1.21 -0.67 -3.88
C ILE A 65 -1.70 -2.07 -4.23
N THR A 66 -2.35 -2.72 -3.27
CA THR A 66 -2.78 -4.11 -3.44
C THR A 66 -4.05 -4.22 -4.29
N GLY A 67 -4.34 -5.44 -4.74
CA GLY A 67 -5.64 -5.77 -5.31
C GLY A 67 -6.78 -5.61 -4.29
N SER A 68 -8.01 -5.51 -4.81
CA SER A 68 -9.27 -5.44 -4.06
C SER A 68 -10.38 -6.10 -4.86
N CYS A 69 -11.42 -6.57 -4.17
CA CYS A 69 -12.68 -6.98 -4.80
C CYS A 69 -13.64 -5.80 -5.04
N ASN A 70 -13.29 -4.60 -4.56
CA ASN A 70 -14.05 -3.38 -4.78
C ASN A 70 -13.85 -2.85 -6.21
N ASP A 71 -14.77 -2.00 -6.66
CA ASP A 71 -14.65 -1.28 -7.93
C ASP A 71 -13.71 -0.08 -7.78
N ALA A 72 -12.63 -0.03 -8.58
CA ALA A 72 -11.65 1.07 -8.57
C ALA A 72 -12.24 2.44 -8.94
N HIS A 73 -13.38 2.44 -9.62
CA HIS A 73 -14.12 3.65 -9.97
C HIS A 73 -15.32 3.91 -9.04
N GLY A 74 -15.41 3.15 -7.93
CA GLY A 74 -16.42 3.35 -6.90
C GLY A 74 -16.28 4.71 -6.19
N ASN A 75 -17.39 5.17 -5.62
CA ASN A 75 -17.46 6.44 -4.89
C ASN A 75 -17.31 6.26 -3.37
N ASP A 76 -16.81 5.11 -2.91
CA ASP A 76 -16.56 4.87 -1.49
C ASP A 76 -15.53 5.88 -0.96
N VAL A 77 -15.76 6.35 0.27
CA VAL A 77 -14.97 7.42 0.89
C VAL A 77 -13.47 7.10 0.89
N TRP A 78 -13.11 5.84 1.16
CA TRP A 78 -11.71 5.40 1.19
C TRP A 78 -11.09 5.36 -0.21
N ILE A 79 -11.85 5.06 -1.27
CA ILE A 79 -11.37 5.06 -2.66
C ILE A 79 -11.09 6.49 -3.10
N CYS A 80 -12.01 7.41 -2.82
CA CYS A 80 -11.81 8.84 -3.07
C CYS A 80 -10.57 9.38 -2.34
N LYS A 81 -10.35 8.96 -1.09
CA LYS A 81 -9.15 9.31 -0.32
C LYS A 81 -7.88 8.68 -0.92
N LEU A 82 -7.94 7.43 -1.37
CA LEU A 82 -6.82 6.77 -2.03
C LEU A 82 -6.42 7.50 -3.32
N ILE A 83 -7.37 7.88 -4.17
CA ILE A 83 -7.10 8.67 -5.38
C ILE A 83 -6.44 10.01 -5.02
N ALA A 84 -6.90 10.69 -3.97
CA ALA A 84 -6.29 11.93 -3.50
C ALA A 84 -4.85 11.71 -3.01
N LEU A 85 -4.59 10.62 -2.27
CA LEU A 85 -3.25 10.22 -1.86
C LEU A 85 -2.36 9.96 -3.08
N LEU A 86 -2.84 9.23 -4.10
CA LEU A 86 -2.06 8.92 -5.30
C LEU A 86 -1.65 10.17 -6.07
N LYS A 87 -2.56 11.13 -6.22
CA LYS A 87 -2.24 12.45 -6.83
C LYS A 87 -1.14 13.17 -6.05
N LYS A 88 -1.16 13.05 -4.72
CA LYS A 88 -0.10 13.62 -3.88
C LYS A 88 1.23 12.89 -4.08
N LEU A 89 1.24 11.55 -4.10
CA LEU A 89 2.43 10.76 -4.33
C LEU A 89 3.08 11.07 -5.69
N ASP A 90 2.26 11.22 -6.73
CA ASP A 90 2.70 11.63 -8.07
C ASP A 90 3.34 13.04 -8.05
N SER A 91 2.70 14.01 -7.38
CA SER A 91 3.26 15.37 -7.23
C SER A 91 4.61 15.39 -6.49
N LEU A 92 4.85 14.41 -5.62
CA LEU A 92 6.09 14.24 -4.88
C LEU A 92 7.11 13.35 -5.61
N ASN A 93 6.80 12.87 -6.83
CA ASN A 93 7.60 11.93 -7.60
C ASN A 93 7.97 10.64 -6.82
N LYS A 94 7.05 10.18 -5.95
CA LYS A 94 7.22 8.92 -5.22
C LYS A 94 7.01 7.74 -6.16
N LYS A 95 7.74 6.64 -5.94
CA LYS A 95 7.55 5.41 -6.73
C LYS A 95 6.26 4.72 -6.31
N VAL A 96 5.44 4.30 -7.27
CA VAL A 96 4.17 3.61 -7.02
C VAL A 96 4.07 2.35 -7.88
N LEU A 97 3.73 1.23 -7.25
CA LEU A 97 3.42 -0.03 -7.90
C LEU A 97 1.96 -0.40 -7.62
N GLY A 98 1.13 -0.47 -8.66
CA GLY A 98 -0.27 -0.89 -8.57
C GLY A 98 -0.47 -2.34 -9.00
N ILE A 99 -1.30 -3.10 -8.28
CA ILE A 99 -1.62 -4.50 -8.61
C ILE A 99 -3.13 -4.69 -8.71
N CYS A 100 -3.61 -5.18 -9.85
CA CYS A 100 -5.04 -5.41 -10.13
C CYS A 100 -5.88 -4.13 -9.90
N PHE A 101 -6.70 -4.07 -8.84
CA PHE A 101 -7.42 -2.86 -8.43
C PHE A 101 -6.48 -1.65 -8.29
N GLY A 102 -5.32 -1.83 -7.65
CA GLY A 102 -4.38 -0.73 -7.48
C GLY A 102 -3.72 -0.25 -8.78
N HIS A 103 -3.83 -1.02 -9.87
CA HIS A 103 -3.34 -0.64 -11.20
C HIS A 103 -4.40 0.08 -12.05
N GLN A 104 -5.67 -0.20 -11.82
CA GLN A 104 -6.81 0.42 -12.52
C GLN A 104 -6.93 1.90 -12.15
#